data_AF-A0A0B7ACA0-F1
#
_entry.id   AF-A0A0B7ACA0-F1
#
_cell.length_a   1.000
_cell.length_b   1.000
_cell.length_c   1.000
_cell.angle_alpha   90.00
_cell.angle_beta   90.00
_cell.angle_gamma   90.00
#
_symmetry.space_group_name_H-M   'P 1'
#
loop_
_entity.id
_entity.type
_entity.pdbx_description
1 polymer ?
#
loop_
_entity_poly.entity_id
_entity_poly.type
_entity_poly.pdbx_seq_one_letter_code
_entity_poly.pdbx_strand_id
1 'polypeptide(L)'
;FDDISGKEYFEECLSLVSDHKLHAKALCLYKPGTMEYKSLAVLYGNYLRTKNRHDEAGIMFLKGEEFEQALESFKTANEWRQVFCMATKLGYTGNKLSELAVKVSGDLKSHHKFAEAATVLEQYAQDSEEAIVALLQGSHWEEALRLIHHYKRLDLIETHLKEAIEESWSHQMDMLTAQREQFNKYKARLTVVRTQKEKAKAFLLETQTDNNDAEADLYSDTTSMTGTHVASISSANSSRSTVFTKNTGSARTRRKAENKKWSLKEGSSNEEYALTDALAKIMKAIDGLKDEITSLMKVLIQFNFDKKACSLQTEYSEFLNILQISIGEIWNFNQDSQTNMNIGPNSTANSIAQAIQRGQNPQKTEEKLDPVLLVPPTLNKDTRWKLHIASGDK
;
A
#
# COMPACT_ATOMS: atom_id res chain seq x y z
N PHE A 1 14.99 -32.68 46.21
CA PHE A 1 13.55 -32.87 46.44
C PHE A 1 13.03 -33.58 45.22
N ASP A 2 13.29 -34.88 45.23
CA ASP A 2 13.25 -35.75 44.07
C ASP A 2 11.86 -36.39 43.93
N ASP A 3 11.23 -36.04 42.81
CA ASP A 3 10.82 -36.98 41.76
C ASP A 3 9.53 -37.82 41.88
N ILE A 4 8.70 -37.65 42.91
CA ILE A 4 7.39 -38.34 42.97
C ILE A 4 6.20 -37.39 43.20
N SER A 5 6.31 -36.40 44.09
CA SER A 5 5.18 -35.50 44.42
C SER A 5 4.96 -34.35 43.42
N GLY A 6 5.92 -34.05 42.56
CA GLY A 6 5.83 -32.91 41.63
C GLY A 6 4.97 -33.17 40.38
N LYS A 7 4.76 -34.44 40.02
CA LYS A 7 3.98 -34.82 38.83
C LYS A 7 2.48 -34.69 39.05
N GLU A 8 2.00 -34.95 40.25
CA GLU A 8 0.57 -34.89 40.60
C GLU A 8 0.02 -33.45 40.55
N TYR A 9 0.82 -32.45 40.94
CA TYR A 9 0.42 -31.03 40.88
C TYR A 9 0.70 -30.38 39.52
N PHE A 10 1.30 -31.11 38.56
CA PHE A 10 1.66 -30.53 37.28
C PHE A 10 0.43 -30.26 36.40
N GLU A 11 -0.59 -31.12 36.44
CA GLU A 11 -1.87 -30.86 35.75
C GLU A 11 -2.58 -29.63 36.30
N GLU A 12 -2.58 -29.44 37.63
CA GLU A 12 -3.14 -28.24 38.27
C GLU A 12 -2.33 -26.98 37.91
N CYS A 13 -1.00 -27.11 37.78
CA CYS A 13 -0.17 -26.03 37.27
C CYS A 13 -0.53 -25.66 35.82
N LEU A 14 -0.76 -26.65 34.94
CA LEU A 14 -1.15 -26.41 33.55
C LEU A 14 -2.50 -25.68 33.46
N SER A 15 -3.49 -26.07 34.26
CA SER A 15 -4.79 -25.39 34.28
C SER A 15 -4.66 -23.94 34.76
N LEU A 16 -3.93 -23.70 35.85
CA LEU A 16 -3.66 -22.36 36.38
C LEU A 16 -2.95 -21.47 35.35
N VAL A 17 -1.96 -22.02 34.64
CA VAL A 17 -1.20 -21.29 33.61
C VAL A 17 -2.10 -20.90 32.44
N SER A 18 -2.99 -21.80 32.02
CA SER A 18 -3.98 -21.55 30.96
C SER A 18 -4.97 -20.45 31.38
N ASP A 19 -5.55 -20.55 32.56
CA ASP A 19 -6.59 -19.65 33.04
C ASP A 19 -6.07 -18.23 33.25
N HIS A 20 -4.86 -18.11 33.82
CA HIS A 20 -4.24 -16.81 34.09
C HIS A 20 -3.31 -16.31 32.97
N LYS A 21 -3.19 -17.04 31.86
CA LYS A 21 -2.36 -16.69 30.69
C LYS A 21 -0.88 -16.45 31.07
N LEU A 22 -0.37 -17.25 32.00
CA LEU A 22 0.99 -17.10 32.55
C LEU A 22 2.06 -17.89 31.78
N HIS A 23 1.76 -18.29 30.54
CA HIS A 23 2.56 -19.22 29.74
C HIS A 23 4.06 -18.87 29.66
N ALA A 24 4.39 -17.61 29.33
CA ALA A 24 5.78 -17.17 29.20
C ALA A 24 6.54 -17.25 30.54
N LYS A 25 5.90 -16.86 31.64
CA LYS A 25 6.49 -16.93 32.97
C LYS A 25 6.68 -18.38 33.43
N ALA A 26 5.69 -19.23 33.16
CA ALA A 26 5.75 -20.66 33.48
C ALA A 26 6.90 -21.34 32.75
N LEU A 27 7.11 -21.06 31.46
CA LEU A 27 8.22 -21.59 30.67
C LEU A 27 9.60 -21.24 31.24
N CYS A 28 9.75 -20.08 31.90
CA CYS A 28 11.02 -19.69 32.54
C CYS A 28 11.34 -20.51 33.81
N LEU A 29 10.36 -21.20 34.40
CA LEU A 29 10.55 -21.97 35.64
C LEU A 29 11.08 -23.39 35.37
N TYR A 30 10.86 -23.91 34.18
CA TYR A 30 11.27 -25.27 33.79
C TYR A 30 12.48 -25.24 32.86
N LYS A 31 13.37 -26.21 33.01
CA LYS A 31 14.56 -26.33 32.14
C LYS A 31 14.13 -26.76 30.72
N PRO A 32 14.71 -26.18 29.66
CA PRO A 32 14.44 -26.63 28.30
C PRO A 32 14.72 -28.13 28.13
N GLY A 33 13.81 -28.84 27.47
CA GLY A 33 13.94 -30.28 27.17
C GLY A 33 13.31 -31.23 28.19
N THR A 34 12.88 -30.75 29.38
CA THR A 34 12.10 -31.61 30.30
C THR A 34 10.69 -31.86 29.77
N MET A 35 10.04 -32.93 30.22
CA MET A 35 8.67 -33.27 29.81
C MET A 35 7.69 -32.14 30.16
N GLU A 36 7.86 -31.53 31.33
CA GLU A 36 7.04 -30.42 31.82
C GLU A 36 7.18 -29.18 30.92
N TYR A 37 8.42 -28.86 30.54
CA TYR A 37 8.70 -27.75 29.63
C TYR A 37 8.03 -27.99 28.26
N LYS A 38 8.09 -29.23 27.74
CA LYS A 38 7.45 -29.59 26.48
C LYS A 38 5.93 -29.42 26.54
N SER A 39 5.28 -29.95 27.58
CA SER A 39 3.83 -29.79 27.77
C SER A 39 3.40 -28.33 27.88
N LEU A 40 4.16 -27.51 28.64
CA LEU A 40 3.91 -26.06 28.71
C LEU A 40 4.13 -25.35 27.38
N ALA A 41 5.13 -25.77 26.61
CA ALA A 41 5.40 -25.22 25.29
C ALA A 41 4.23 -25.50 24.32
N VAL A 42 3.69 -26.73 24.32
CA VAL A 42 2.52 -27.12 23.52
C VAL A 42 1.27 -26.34 23.95
N LEU A 43 1.04 -26.20 25.26
CA LEU A 43 -0.07 -25.39 25.79
C LEU A 43 0.03 -23.93 25.31
N TYR A 44 1.23 -23.35 25.35
CA TYR A 44 1.44 -21.99 24.87
C TYR A 44 1.28 -21.87 23.35
N GLY A 45 1.75 -22.85 22.57
CA GLY A 45 1.53 -22.91 21.13
C GLY A 45 0.05 -22.93 20.77
N ASN A 46 -0.75 -23.72 21.49
CA ASN A 46 -2.21 -23.75 21.32
C ASN A 46 -2.84 -22.38 21.63
N TYR A 47 -2.42 -21.72 22.71
CA TYR A 47 -2.88 -20.38 23.03
C TYR A 47 -2.52 -19.37 21.93
N LEU A 48 -1.29 -19.37 21.42
CA LEU A 48 -0.85 -18.46 20.35
C LEU A 48 -1.62 -18.69 19.04
N ARG A 49 -1.97 -19.94 18.73
CA ARG A 49 -2.83 -20.28 17.59
C ARG A 49 -4.22 -19.63 17.72
N THR A 50 -4.82 -19.59 18.92
CA THR A 50 -6.10 -18.87 19.14
C THR A 50 -5.99 -17.35 18.97
N LYS A 51 -4.76 -16.82 18.98
CA LYS A 51 -4.45 -15.40 18.76
C LYS A 51 -4.00 -15.08 17.34
N ASN A 52 -4.10 -16.04 16.41
CA ASN A 52 -3.62 -15.92 15.03
C ASN A 52 -2.11 -15.61 14.92
N ARG A 53 -1.30 -15.97 15.92
CA ARG A 53 0.17 -15.85 15.90
C ARG A 53 0.77 -17.20 15.55
N HIS A 54 0.58 -17.60 14.29
CA HIS A 54 0.90 -18.95 13.81
C HIS A 54 2.41 -19.21 13.70
N ASP A 55 3.19 -18.17 13.40
CA ASP A 55 4.65 -18.15 13.42
C ASP A 55 5.20 -18.53 14.82
N GLU A 56 4.75 -17.83 15.85
CA GLU A 56 5.18 -18.09 17.22
C GLU A 56 4.62 -19.39 17.77
N ALA A 57 3.39 -19.76 17.38
CA ALA A 57 2.82 -21.05 17.72
C ALA A 57 3.68 -22.20 17.17
N GLY A 58 4.13 -22.11 15.92
CA GLY A 58 5.04 -23.09 15.32
C GLY A 58 6.35 -23.25 16.09
N ILE A 59 6.96 -22.14 16.53
CA ILE A 59 8.18 -22.16 17.36
C ILE A 59 7.92 -22.85 18.71
N MET A 60 6.77 -22.59 19.33
CA MET A 60 6.42 -23.21 20.61
C MET A 60 6.14 -24.72 20.47
N PHE A 61 5.48 -25.16 19.40
CA PHE A 61 5.32 -26.58 19.11
C PHE A 61 6.66 -27.27 18.81
N LEU A 62 7.56 -26.60 18.10
CA LEU A 62 8.93 -27.08 17.88
C LEU A 62 9.68 -27.29 19.20
N LYS A 63 9.58 -26.32 20.13
CA LYS A 63 10.14 -26.44 21.49
C LYS A 63 9.51 -27.56 22.30
N GLY A 64 8.24 -27.87 22.02
CA GLY A 64 7.51 -29.00 22.59
C GLY A 64 7.81 -30.35 21.95
N GLU A 65 8.61 -30.38 20.87
CA GLU A 65 8.87 -31.56 20.02
C GLU A 65 7.60 -32.15 19.35
N GLU A 66 6.54 -31.34 19.25
CA GLU A 66 5.31 -31.68 18.51
C GLU A 66 5.45 -31.20 17.05
N PHE A 67 6.20 -31.95 16.25
CA PHE A 67 6.60 -31.52 14.91
C PHE A 67 5.42 -31.44 13.92
N GLU A 68 4.39 -32.28 14.03
CA GLU A 68 3.20 -32.21 13.20
C GLU A 68 2.40 -30.92 13.43
N GLN A 69 2.24 -30.53 14.70
CA GLN A 69 1.54 -29.28 15.06
C GLN A 69 2.36 -28.05 14.66
N ALA A 70 3.68 -28.14 14.78
CA ALA A 70 4.60 -27.11 14.30
C ALA A 70 4.49 -26.93 12.78
N LEU A 71 4.51 -28.02 12.02
CA LEU A 71 4.39 -28.01 10.56
C LEU A 71 3.10 -27.32 10.10
N GLU A 72 1.96 -27.65 10.68
CA GLU A 72 0.68 -27.04 10.29
C GLU A 72 0.60 -25.55 10.66
N SER A 73 1.20 -25.17 11.80
CA SER A 73 1.30 -23.77 12.20
C SER A 73 2.18 -22.96 11.25
N PHE A 74 3.34 -23.50 10.85
CA PHE A 74 4.24 -22.86 9.88
C PHE A 74 3.63 -22.77 8.47
N LYS A 75 2.85 -23.77 8.05
CA LYS A 75 2.07 -23.69 6.80
C LYS A 75 1.09 -22.52 6.84
N THR A 76 0.35 -22.39 7.93
CA THR A 76 -0.61 -21.28 8.12
C THR A 76 0.10 -19.92 8.17
N ALA A 77 1.31 -19.87 8.72
CA ALA A 77 2.16 -18.67 8.76
C ALA A 77 2.86 -18.35 7.42
N ASN A 78 2.73 -19.22 6.41
CA ASN A 78 3.42 -19.12 5.12
C ASN A 78 4.96 -19.08 5.26
N GLU A 79 5.49 -19.85 6.22
CA GLU A 79 6.93 -20.02 6.47
C GLU A 79 7.47 -21.31 5.86
N TRP A 80 7.52 -21.37 4.53
CA TRP A 80 7.86 -22.59 3.79
C TRP A 80 9.19 -23.24 4.23
N ARG A 81 10.22 -22.46 4.57
CA ARG A 81 11.52 -22.97 5.05
C ARG A 81 11.36 -23.80 6.32
N GLN A 82 10.56 -23.32 7.27
CA GLN A 82 10.29 -24.05 8.52
C GLN A 82 9.42 -25.28 8.26
N VAL A 83 8.45 -25.19 7.34
CA VAL A 83 7.63 -26.34 6.93
C VAL A 83 8.50 -27.51 6.47
N PHE A 84 9.50 -27.26 5.61
CA PHE A 84 10.40 -28.34 5.17
C PHE A 84 11.39 -28.80 6.23
N CYS A 85 11.85 -27.92 7.12
CA CYS A 85 12.61 -28.34 8.30
C CYS A 85 11.81 -29.34 9.16
N MET A 86 10.52 -29.06 9.37
CA MET A 86 9.64 -29.97 10.11
C MET A 86 9.34 -31.25 9.33
N ALA A 87 9.12 -31.16 8.01
CA ALA A 87 8.92 -32.33 7.16
C ALA A 87 10.10 -33.30 7.23
N THR A 88 11.34 -32.78 7.27
CA THR A 88 12.55 -33.61 7.48
C THR A 88 12.56 -34.26 8.86
N LYS A 89 12.22 -33.52 9.93
CA LYS A 89 12.11 -34.08 11.29
C LYS A 89 11.06 -35.20 11.39
N LEU A 90 9.98 -35.08 10.62
CA LEU A 90 8.91 -36.07 10.51
C LEU A 90 9.24 -37.22 9.54
N GLY A 91 10.42 -37.24 8.92
CA GLY A 91 10.83 -38.28 7.99
C GLY A 91 10.02 -38.32 6.69
N TYR A 92 9.53 -37.18 6.20
CA TYR A 92 8.80 -37.13 4.92
C TYR A 92 9.77 -37.36 3.76
N THR A 93 9.50 -38.36 2.93
CA THR A 93 10.34 -38.73 1.78
C THR A 93 9.50 -39.07 0.55
N GLY A 94 10.11 -38.96 -0.64
CA GLY A 94 9.49 -39.34 -1.91
C GLY A 94 8.18 -38.59 -2.17
N ASN A 95 7.11 -39.32 -2.49
CA ASN A 95 5.81 -38.75 -2.86
C ASN A 95 5.22 -37.82 -1.80
N LYS A 96 5.36 -38.16 -0.51
CA LYS A 96 4.80 -37.34 0.59
C LYS A 96 5.45 -35.95 0.66
N LEU A 97 6.75 -35.88 0.38
CA LEU A 97 7.49 -34.61 0.34
C LEU A 97 7.12 -33.80 -0.91
N SER A 98 6.99 -34.47 -2.06
CA SER A 98 6.56 -33.83 -3.31
C SER A 98 5.13 -33.27 -3.20
N GLU A 99 4.17 -34.03 -2.67
CA GLU A 99 2.80 -33.55 -2.43
C GLU A 99 2.74 -32.35 -1.48
N LEU A 100 3.58 -32.34 -0.44
CA LEU A 100 3.69 -31.18 0.45
C LEU A 100 4.24 -29.96 -0.31
N ALA A 101 5.25 -30.18 -1.15
CA ALA A 101 5.88 -29.11 -1.92
C ALA A 101 4.95 -28.50 -2.96
N VAL A 102 4.14 -29.29 -3.65
CA VAL A 102 3.11 -28.79 -4.58
C VAL A 102 2.05 -27.95 -3.85
N LYS A 103 1.64 -28.35 -2.64
CA LYS A 103 0.67 -27.57 -1.85
C LYS A 103 1.27 -26.24 -1.38
N VAL A 104 2.47 -26.28 -0.80
CA VAL A 104 3.16 -25.09 -0.30
C VAL A 104 3.51 -24.13 -1.46
N SER A 105 3.88 -24.64 -2.62
CA SER A 105 4.14 -23.79 -3.79
C SER A 105 2.87 -23.11 -4.30
N GLY A 106 1.72 -23.79 -4.28
CA GLY A 106 0.42 -23.19 -4.56
C GLY A 106 0.08 -22.04 -3.61
N ASP A 107 0.29 -22.24 -2.30
CA ASP A 107 0.11 -21.19 -1.30
C ASP A 107 1.05 -20.00 -1.53
N LEU A 108 2.31 -20.25 -1.87
CA LEU A 108 3.29 -19.21 -2.20
C LEU A 108 2.91 -18.43 -3.47
N LYS A 109 2.43 -19.11 -4.53
CA LYS A 109 1.93 -18.46 -5.76
C LYS A 109 0.75 -17.54 -5.46
N SER A 110 -0.19 -17.96 -4.62
CA SER A 110 -1.33 -17.12 -4.21
C SER A 110 -0.93 -15.83 -3.46
N HIS A 111 0.25 -15.83 -2.84
CA HIS A 111 0.84 -14.67 -2.16
C HIS A 111 1.84 -13.90 -3.04
N HIS A 112 1.86 -14.15 -4.36
CA HIS A 112 2.79 -13.56 -5.33
C HIS A 112 4.28 -13.83 -5.06
N LYS A 113 4.61 -14.88 -4.30
CA LYS A 113 6.00 -15.28 -3.98
C LYS A 113 6.51 -16.33 -4.99
N PHE A 114 6.55 -15.97 -6.26
CA PHE A 114 6.84 -16.89 -7.37
C PHE A 114 8.24 -17.49 -7.34
N ALA A 115 9.29 -16.70 -7.04
CA ALA A 115 10.65 -17.22 -6.91
C ALA A 115 10.79 -18.28 -5.79
N GLU A 116 10.09 -18.07 -4.67
CA GLU A 116 10.09 -19.03 -3.56
C GLU A 116 9.31 -20.30 -3.94
N ALA A 117 8.14 -20.15 -4.60
CA ALA A 117 7.37 -21.28 -5.12
C ALA A 117 8.19 -22.14 -6.08
N ALA A 118 8.94 -21.50 -7.00
CA ALA A 118 9.82 -22.20 -7.92
C ALA A 118 10.95 -22.94 -7.21
N THR A 119 11.58 -22.31 -6.21
CA THR A 119 12.61 -22.95 -5.38
C THR A 119 12.06 -24.20 -4.69
N VAL A 120 10.83 -24.12 -4.17
CA VAL A 120 10.16 -25.25 -3.51
C VAL A 120 9.89 -26.39 -4.48
N LEU A 121 9.36 -26.08 -5.67
CA LEU A 121 9.08 -27.06 -6.72
C LEU A 121 10.36 -27.74 -7.23
N GLU A 122 11.41 -26.96 -7.50
CA GLU A 122 12.70 -27.47 -7.98
C GLU A 122 13.36 -28.38 -6.93
N GLN A 123 13.46 -27.93 -5.68
CA GLN A 123 14.27 -28.61 -4.66
C GLN A 123 13.53 -29.78 -3.98
N TYR A 124 12.22 -29.67 -3.75
CA TYR A 124 11.46 -30.65 -2.96
C TYR A 124 10.47 -31.47 -3.78
N ALA A 125 9.83 -30.88 -4.80
CA ALA A 125 8.96 -31.64 -5.70
C ALA A 125 9.72 -32.33 -6.83
N GLN A 126 10.95 -31.87 -7.13
CA GLN A 126 11.75 -32.27 -8.30
C GLN A 126 11.02 -32.05 -9.63
N ASP A 127 10.08 -31.10 -9.64
CA ASP A 127 9.32 -30.72 -10.83
C ASP A 127 9.94 -29.45 -11.43
N SER A 128 10.88 -29.66 -12.35
CA SER A 128 11.57 -28.56 -13.01
C SER A 128 10.66 -27.76 -13.95
N GLU A 129 9.67 -28.40 -14.56
CA GLU A 129 8.81 -27.75 -15.55
C GLU A 129 7.84 -26.78 -14.85
N GLU A 130 7.18 -27.24 -13.79
CA GLU A 130 6.28 -26.39 -13.00
C GLU A 130 7.04 -25.27 -12.27
N ALA A 131 8.30 -25.52 -11.87
CA ALA A 131 9.18 -24.49 -11.33
C ALA A 131 9.50 -23.38 -12.35
N ILE A 132 9.79 -23.75 -13.61
CA ILE A 132 10.02 -22.79 -14.69
C ILE A 132 8.74 -21.99 -14.95
N VAL A 133 7.59 -22.65 -15.05
CA VAL A 133 6.29 -21.98 -15.24
C VAL A 133 6.01 -20.99 -14.11
N ALA A 134 6.30 -21.35 -12.86
CA ALA A 134 6.17 -20.45 -11.72
C ALA A 134 7.05 -19.19 -11.85
N LEU A 135 8.30 -19.34 -12.30
CA LEU A 135 9.21 -18.20 -12.52
C LEU A 135 8.72 -17.28 -13.64
N LEU A 136 8.21 -17.85 -14.74
CA LEU A 136 7.65 -17.08 -15.86
C LEU A 136 6.43 -16.26 -15.41
N GLN A 137 5.53 -16.87 -14.62
CA GLN A 137 4.38 -16.15 -14.03
C GLN A 137 4.83 -14.98 -13.14
N GLY A 138 5.97 -15.12 -12.46
CA GLY A 138 6.58 -14.07 -11.63
C GLY A 138 7.49 -13.10 -12.37
N SER A 139 7.57 -13.16 -13.70
CA SER A 139 8.52 -12.36 -14.51
C SER A 139 9.99 -12.51 -14.09
N HIS A 140 10.37 -13.67 -13.54
CA HIS A 140 11.75 -14.00 -13.17
C HIS A 140 12.50 -14.63 -14.36
N TRP A 141 12.64 -13.87 -15.44
CA TRP A 141 13.09 -14.36 -16.75
C TRP A 141 14.49 -14.99 -16.76
N GLU A 142 15.46 -14.32 -16.12
CA GLU A 142 16.86 -14.76 -16.11
C GLU A 142 17.00 -16.12 -15.40
N GLU A 143 16.29 -16.30 -14.30
CA GLU A 143 16.31 -17.56 -13.53
C GLU A 143 15.53 -18.67 -14.24
N ALA A 144 14.39 -18.34 -14.86
CA ALA A 144 13.65 -19.29 -15.70
C ALA A 144 14.54 -19.82 -16.83
N LEU A 145 15.26 -18.92 -17.51
CA LEU A 145 16.17 -19.28 -18.59
C LEU A 145 17.35 -20.13 -18.09
N ARG A 146 17.92 -19.79 -16.92
CA ARG A 146 18.97 -20.61 -16.28
C ARG A 146 18.47 -22.04 -16.03
N LEU A 147 17.27 -22.20 -15.49
CA LEU A 147 16.69 -23.53 -15.21
C LEU A 147 16.42 -24.32 -16.49
N ILE A 148 15.85 -23.67 -17.53
CA ILE A 148 15.64 -24.28 -18.85
C ILE A 148 16.94 -24.89 -19.39
N HIS A 149 18.04 -24.13 -19.35
CA HIS A 149 19.35 -24.60 -19.80
C HIS A 149 19.95 -25.66 -18.86
N HIS A 150 19.77 -25.51 -17.54
CA HIS A 150 20.28 -26.45 -16.55
C HIS A 150 19.69 -27.85 -16.74
N TYR A 151 18.37 -27.93 -16.96
CA TYR A 151 17.64 -29.17 -17.19
C TYR A 151 17.63 -29.62 -18.66
N LYS A 152 18.25 -28.86 -19.56
CA LYS A 152 18.35 -29.13 -21.01
C LYS A 152 16.98 -29.26 -21.71
N ARG A 153 15.95 -28.59 -21.18
CA ARG A 153 14.58 -28.56 -21.72
C ARG A 153 14.38 -27.37 -22.65
N LEU A 154 15.18 -27.30 -23.71
CA LEU A 154 15.17 -26.18 -24.67
C LEU A 154 13.84 -26.05 -25.42
N ASP A 155 13.04 -27.11 -25.45
CA ASP A 155 11.66 -27.11 -25.95
C ASP A 155 10.80 -26.04 -25.28
N LEU A 156 10.99 -25.80 -23.97
CA LEU A 156 10.22 -24.83 -23.19
C LEU A 156 10.50 -23.37 -23.59
N ILE A 157 11.59 -23.10 -24.32
CA ILE A 157 11.88 -21.76 -24.83
C ILE A 157 10.80 -21.33 -25.81
N GLU A 158 10.48 -22.19 -26.76
CA GLU A 158 9.50 -21.87 -27.81
C GLU A 158 8.07 -21.97 -27.27
N THR A 159 7.77 -22.98 -26.44
CA THR A 159 6.39 -23.24 -26.00
C THR A 159 5.93 -22.40 -24.81
N HIS A 160 6.81 -21.99 -23.89
CA HIS A 160 6.40 -21.25 -22.69
C HIS A 160 7.08 -19.90 -22.59
N LEU A 161 8.40 -19.84 -22.71
CA LEU A 161 9.15 -18.60 -22.46
C LEU A 161 8.77 -17.51 -23.46
N LYS A 162 8.78 -17.79 -24.78
CA LYS A 162 8.41 -16.81 -25.80
C LYS A 162 6.95 -16.36 -25.67
N GLU A 163 6.03 -17.28 -25.47
CA GLU A 163 4.61 -16.96 -25.24
C GLU A 163 4.44 -16.03 -24.02
N ALA A 164 5.08 -16.37 -22.90
CA ALA A 164 5.03 -15.56 -21.68
C ALA A 164 5.67 -14.16 -21.85
N ILE A 165 6.75 -14.05 -22.61
CA ILE A 165 7.37 -12.76 -22.93
C ILE A 165 6.42 -11.89 -23.75
N GLU A 166 5.76 -12.47 -24.76
CA GLU A 166 4.82 -11.74 -25.61
C GLU A 166 3.56 -11.30 -24.86
N GLU A 167 3.01 -12.18 -24.01
CA GLU A 167 1.88 -11.87 -23.16
C GLU A 167 2.25 -10.76 -22.15
N SER A 168 3.41 -10.87 -21.51
CA SER A 168 3.91 -9.85 -20.57
C SER A 168 4.10 -8.51 -21.27
N TRP A 169 4.65 -8.50 -22.49
CA TRP A 169 4.77 -7.27 -23.28
C TRP A 169 3.40 -6.65 -23.57
N SER A 170 2.42 -7.44 -24.00
CA SER A 170 1.06 -6.93 -24.26
C SER A 170 0.45 -6.34 -22.99
N HIS A 171 0.55 -7.06 -21.87
CA HIS A 171 0.03 -6.61 -20.58
C HIS A 171 0.67 -5.29 -20.13
N GLN A 172 2.00 -5.17 -20.24
CA GLN A 172 2.72 -3.96 -19.87
C GLN A 172 2.32 -2.78 -20.78
N MET A 173 2.16 -3.01 -22.08
CA MET A 173 1.74 -1.96 -23.02
C MET A 173 0.32 -1.46 -22.73
N ASP A 174 -0.62 -2.37 -22.49
CA ASP A 174 -2.01 -2.05 -22.14
C ASP A 174 -2.08 -1.29 -20.82
N MET A 175 -1.32 -1.74 -19.81
CA MET A 175 -1.23 -1.07 -18.52
C MET A 175 -0.66 0.35 -18.65
N LEU A 176 0.44 0.53 -19.40
CA LEU A 176 1.04 1.84 -19.61
C LEU A 176 0.07 2.78 -20.32
N THR A 177 -0.64 2.29 -21.34
CA THR A 177 -1.66 3.05 -22.08
C THR A 177 -2.80 3.49 -21.14
N ALA A 178 -3.36 2.54 -20.38
CA ALA A 178 -4.45 2.82 -19.43
C ALA A 178 -4.02 3.81 -18.32
N GLN A 179 -2.82 3.66 -17.77
CA GLN A 179 -2.29 4.58 -16.76
C GLN A 179 -2.05 5.98 -17.33
N ARG A 180 -1.56 6.08 -18.58
CA ARG A 180 -1.38 7.35 -19.29
C ARG A 180 -2.71 8.06 -19.51
N GLU A 181 -3.73 7.35 -20.00
CA GLU A 181 -5.07 7.89 -20.19
C GLU A 181 -5.68 8.38 -18.88
N GLN A 182 -5.58 7.58 -17.83
CA GLN A 182 -6.09 7.91 -16.50
C GLN A 182 -5.37 9.13 -15.91
N PHE A 183 -4.04 9.20 -16.05
CA PHE A 183 -3.24 10.34 -15.63
C PHE A 183 -3.68 11.62 -16.35
N ASN A 184 -3.81 11.58 -17.68
CA ASN A 184 -4.24 12.72 -18.48
C ASN A 184 -5.65 13.19 -18.12
N LYS A 185 -6.57 12.24 -17.87
CA LYS A 185 -7.94 12.55 -17.41
C LYS A 185 -7.94 13.29 -16.07
N TYR A 186 -7.20 12.77 -15.09
CA TYR A 186 -7.11 13.42 -13.77
C TYR A 186 -6.40 14.76 -13.84
N LYS A 187 -5.35 14.90 -14.65
CA LYS A 187 -4.65 16.16 -14.87
C LYS A 187 -5.59 17.20 -15.50
N ALA A 188 -6.30 16.84 -16.57
CA ALA A 188 -7.27 17.73 -17.22
C ALA A 188 -8.37 18.19 -16.24
N ARG A 189 -8.89 17.26 -15.44
CA ARG A 189 -9.89 17.58 -14.41
C ARG A 189 -9.34 18.51 -13.34
N LEU A 190 -8.11 18.28 -12.87
CA LEU A 190 -7.46 19.14 -11.89
C LEU A 190 -7.34 20.59 -12.39
N THR A 191 -6.98 20.78 -13.66
CA THR A 191 -6.93 22.11 -14.30
C THR A 191 -8.31 22.79 -14.29
N VAL A 192 -9.38 22.05 -14.62
CA VAL A 192 -10.76 22.57 -14.58
C VAL A 192 -11.15 22.97 -13.15
N VAL A 193 -10.88 22.13 -12.15
CA VAL A 193 -11.21 22.41 -10.74
C VAL A 193 -10.46 23.66 -10.25
N ARG A 194 -9.18 23.81 -10.58
CA ARG A 194 -8.37 24.99 -10.21
C ARG A 194 -8.88 26.27 -10.86
N THR A 195 -9.17 26.24 -12.15
CA THR A 195 -9.71 27.42 -12.86
C THR A 195 -11.10 27.81 -12.36
N GLN A 196 -11.95 26.85 -12.00
CA GLN A 196 -13.26 27.13 -11.38
C GLN A 196 -13.11 27.78 -10.00
N LYS A 197 -12.17 27.29 -9.18
CA LYS A 197 -11.88 27.84 -7.85
C LYS A 197 -11.33 29.27 -7.94
N GLU A 198 -10.46 29.53 -8.91
CA GLU A 198 -9.92 30.88 -9.17
C GLU A 198 -11.01 31.85 -9.65
N LYS A 199 -11.87 31.43 -10.60
CA LYS A 199 -13.02 32.23 -11.04
C LYS A 199 -13.99 32.54 -9.92
N ALA A 200 -14.29 31.56 -9.05
CA ALA A 200 -15.14 31.77 -7.88
C ALA A 200 -14.51 32.77 -6.89
N LYS A 201 -13.17 32.72 -6.71
CA LYS A 201 -12.44 33.70 -5.88
C LYS A 201 -12.47 35.10 -6.48
N ALA A 202 -12.29 35.22 -7.80
CA ALA A 202 -12.34 36.51 -8.51
C ALA A 202 -13.74 37.15 -8.44
N PHE A 203 -14.80 36.37 -8.69
CA PHE A 203 -16.19 36.84 -8.58
C PHE A 203 -16.53 37.34 -7.16
N LEU A 204 -16.04 36.65 -6.12
CA LEU A 204 -16.23 37.08 -4.73
C LEU A 204 -15.52 38.42 -4.45
N LEU A 205 -14.34 38.63 -5.03
CA LEU A 205 -13.58 39.87 -4.86
C LEU A 205 -14.25 41.05 -5.58
N GLU A 206 -14.76 40.83 -6.80
CA GLU A 206 -15.47 41.83 -7.60
C GLU A 206 -16.81 42.24 -6.95
N THR A 207 -17.55 41.28 -6.39
CA THR A 207 -18.79 41.54 -5.64
C THR A 207 -18.52 42.29 -4.33
N GLN A 208 -17.32 42.16 -3.74
CA GLN A 208 -16.92 42.94 -2.56
C GLN A 208 -16.48 44.36 -2.92
N THR A 209 -15.94 44.59 -4.12
CA THR A 209 -15.56 45.93 -4.59
C THR A 209 -16.74 46.78 -5.06
N ASP A 210 -17.81 46.14 -5.56
CA ASP A 210 -19.04 46.85 -6.00
C ASP A 210 -20.01 47.17 -4.84
N ASN A 211 -19.88 46.51 -3.69
CA ASN A 211 -20.61 46.86 -2.46
C ASN A 211 -19.85 47.90 -1.63
N ASN A 212 -19.43 48.99 -2.28
CA ASN A 212 -18.94 50.20 -1.63
C ASN A 212 -20.09 51.20 -1.40
N ASP A 213 -21.31 50.69 -1.20
CA ASP A 213 -22.46 51.51 -0.85
C ASP A 213 -22.81 51.29 0.62
N ALA A 214 -22.98 52.40 1.33
CA ALA A 214 -22.96 52.54 2.78
C ALA A 214 -24.20 51.94 3.51
N GLU A 215 -24.78 50.87 2.98
CA GLU A 215 -26.00 50.21 3.49
C GLU A 215 -25.87 48.67 3.56
N ALA A 216 -24.64 48.14 3.61
CA ALA A 216 -24.39 46.71 3.84
C ALA A 216 -24.51 46.30 5.34
N ASP A 217 -24.76 47.26 6.24
CA ASP A 217 -24.80 47.03 7.70
C ASP A 217 -26.20 46.65 8.23
N LEU A 218 -27.22 46.58 7.36
CA LEU A 218 -28.58 46.18 7.76
C LEU A 218 -29.06 44.83 7.20
N TYR A 219 -28.31 44.20 6.28
CA TYR A 219 -28.72 42.95 5.61
C TYR A 219 -27.77 41.75 5.82
N SER A 220 -26.81 41.84 6.74
CA SER A 220 -25.82 40.76 6.97
C SER A 220 -26.35 39.54 7.74
N ASP A 221 -27.61 39.51 8.19
CA ASP A 221 -28.15 38.40 8.99
C ASP A 221 -29.12 37.45 8.24
N THR A 222 -29.39 37.62 6.94
CA THR A 222 -30.42 36.83 6.23
C THR A 222 -29.97 36.10 4.96
N THR A 223 -28.71 36.13 4.54
CA THR A 223 -28.20 35.40 3.35
C THR A 223 -27.32 34.20 3.68
N SER A 224 -27.57 33.55 4.83
CA SER A 224 -27.35 32.11 4.94
C SER A 224 -28.72 31.45 4.89
N MET A 225 -29.05 30.84 3.75
CA MET A 225 -30.11 29.85 3.48
C MET A 225 -30.96 30.21 2.26
N THR A 226 -30.45 29.89 1.07
CA THR A 226 -31.32 29.54 -0.07
C THR A 226 -30.81 28.26 -0.71
N GLY A 227 -31.38 27.18 -0.19
CA GLY A 227 -31.27 25.80 -0.65
C GLY A 227 -32.34 24.98 0.05
N THR A 228 -33.61 25.28 -0.26
CA THR A 228 -34.79 24.41 -0.16
C THR A 228 -34.96 23.55 1.11
N HIS A 229 -35.87 23.96 2.01
CA HIS A 229 -37.04 23.15 2.37
C HIS A 229 -37.96 23.93 3.33
N VAL A 230 -39.25 23.93 2.98
CA VAL A 230 -40.36 24.48 3.75
C VAL A 230 -40.69 23.51 4.88
N ALA A 231 -40.47 23.90 6.15
CA ALA A 231 -41.15 23.33 7.32
C ALA A 231 -40.86 24.16 8.59
N SER A 232 -41.88 24.89 9.03
CA SER A 232 -42.29 25.11 10.43
C SER A 232 -41.23 25.51 11.49
N ILE A 233 -41.30 26.78 11.85
CA ILE A 233 -40.86 27.38 13.12
C ILE A 233 -41.57 26.69 14.29
N SER A 234 -40.82 26.06 15.21
CA SER A 234 -41.18 25.97 16.64
C SER A 234 -40.06 25.31 17.46
N SER A 235 -39.81 25.87 18.66
CA SER A 235 -38.90 25.47 19.75
C SER A 235 -37.42 25.88 19.56
N ALA A 236 -37.01 27.06 20.04
CA ALA A 236 -36.71 27.39 21.45
C ALA A 236 -35.52 26.59 22.03
N ASN A 237 -34.45 27.34 22.32
CA ASN A 237 -33.42 27.09 23.34
C ASN A 237 -32.84 25.68 23.47
N SER A 238 -31.61 25.50 22.97
CA SER A 238 -30.61 24.63 23.60
C SER A 238 -29.20 25.00 23.13
N SER A 239 -28.61 26.00 23.79
CA SER A 239 -27.17 26.23 23.78
C SER A 239 -26.49 25.07 24.51
N ARG A 240 -26.14 23.99 23.81
CA ARG A 240 -25.31 22.94 24.40
C ARG A 240 -24.44 22.24 23.36
N SER A 241 -23.15 22.57 23.42
CA SER A 241 -21.98 21.78 23.00
C SER A 241 -21.92 21.29 21.55
N THR A 242 -20.95 21.76 20.78
CA THR A 242 -20.03 20.89 20.02
C THR A 242 -18.77 21.67 19.59
N VAL A 243 -17.90 21.93 20.57
CA VAL A 243 -16.47 22.09 20.29
C VAL A 243 -15.94 20.69 19.94
N PHE A 244 -16.05 20.30 18.67
CA PHE A 244 -15.43 19.07 18.16
C PHE A 244 -13.95 19.33 17.92
N THR A 245 -13.15 19.05 18.94
CA THR A 245 -11.69 18.88 18.83
C THR A 245 -11.38 17.75 17.84
N LYS A 246 -10.38 17.94 16.98
CA LYS A 246 -9.90 17.00 15.93
C LYS A 246 -9.53 15.57 16.42
N ASN A 247 -9.58 15.30 17.72
CA ASN A 247 -9.11 14.04 18.33
C ASN A 247 -10.20 13.16 18.97
N THR A 248 -11.49 13.49 18.91
CA THR A 248 -12.55 12.79 19.68
C THR A 248 -13.64 12.09 18.85
N GLY A 249 -13.43 11.87 17.55
CA GLY A 249 -14.36 11.10 16.71
C GLY A 249 -14.16 9.57 16.84
N SER A 250 -15.25 8.81 16.96
CA SER A 250 -15.22 7.33 16.82
C SER A 250 -14.51 6.93 15.52
N ALA A 251 -13.75 5.82 15.53
CA ALA A 251 -13.02 5.31 14.36
C ALA A 251 -13.90 5.20 13.11
N ARG A 252 -15.20 4.92 13.28
CA ARG A 252 -16.19 4.87 12.19
C ARG A 252 -16.46 6.23 11.56
N THR A 253 -16.51 7.30 12.35
CA THR A 253 -16.71 8.67 11.89
C THR A 253 -15.43 9.22 11.24
N ARG A 254 -14.26 8.87 11.79
CA ARG A 254 -12.96 9.21 11.20
C ARG A 254 -12.76 8.56 9.83
N ARG A 255 -13.04 7.26 9.68
CA ARG A 255 -13.02 6.56 8.39
C ARG A 255 -13.98 7.18 7.37
N LYS A 256 -15.19 7.57 7.80
CA LYS A 256 -16.15 8.25 6.92
C LYS A 256 -15.66 9.63 6.47
N ALA A 257 -14.99 10.38 7.35
CA ALA A 257 -14.41 11.68 7.01
C ALA A 257 -13.19 11.52 6.07
N GLU A 258 -12.31 10.56 6.33
CA GLU A 258 -11.17 10.22 5.46
C GLU A 258 -11.64 9.73 4.08
N ASN A 259 -12.66 8.87 4.01
CA ASN A 259 -13.21 8.42 2.72
C ASN A 259 -13.86 9.55 1.92
N LYS A 260 -14.42 10.57 2.59
CA LYS A 260 -14.95 11.78 1.92
C LYS A 260 -13.84 12.72 1.48
N LYS A 261 -12.70 12.73 2.18
CA LYS A 261 -11.53 13.56 1.82
C LYS A 261 -10.89 13.11 0.52
N TRP A 262 -10.84 11.80 0.26
CA TRP A 262 -10.24 11.21 -0.93
C TRP A 262 -11.26 10.83 -2.00
N SER A 263 -12.47 11.40 -1.95
CA SER A 263 -13.50 11.11 -2.94
C SER A 263 -13.17 11.80 -4.26
N LEU A 264 -13.00 11.00 -5.31
CA LEU A 264 -12.85 11.48 -6.71
C LEU A 264 -14.19 11.88 -7.34
N LYS A 265 -15.23 12.12 -6.53
CA LYS A 265 -16.54 12.53 -7.03
C LYS A 265 -16.45 13.99 -7.49
N GLU A 266 -16.86 14.22 -8.73
CA GLU A 266 -16.93 15.54 -9.33
C GLU A 266 -17.82 16.49 -8.51
N GLY A 267 -17.31 17.69 -8.22
CA GLY A 267 -17.98 18.72 -7.43
C GLY A 267 -17.86 18.54 -5.92
N SER A 268 -17.02 17.63 -5.44
CA SER A 268 -16.76 17.50 -3.99
C SER A 268 -15.83 18.60 -3.48
N SER A 269 -16.03 19.05 -2.24
CA SER A 269 -15.22 20.11 -1.62
C SER A 269 -13.71 19.79 -1.62
N ASN A 270 -13.36 18.50 -1.58
CA ASN A 270 -11.97 18.02 -1.50
C ASN A 270 -11.46 17.43 -2.84
N GLU A 271 -12.15 17.68 -3.95
CA GLU A 271 -11.84 17.08 -5.25
C GLU A 271 -10.39 17.34 -5.69
N GLU A 272 -9.89 18.56 -5.47
CA GLU A 272 -8.51 18.93 -5.78
C GLU A 272 -7.48 18.05 -5.03
N TYR A 273 -7.72 17.78 -3.75
CA TYR A 273 -6.85 16.95 -2.93
C TYR A 273 -6.88 15.48 -3.35
N ALA A 274 -8.07 14.95 -3.65
CA ALA A 274 -8.25 13.59 -4.12
C ALA A 274 -7.56 13.35 -5.47
N LEU A 275 -7.67 14.32 -6.40
CA LEU A 275 -7.00 14.25 -7.71
C LEU A 275 -5.48 14.33 -7.56
N THR A 276 -4.97 15.23 -6.71
CA THR A 276 -3.52 15.39 -6.50
C THR A 276 -2.90 14.11 -5.91
N ASP A 277 -3.57 13.48 -4.93
CA ASP A 277 -3.13 12.20 -4.35
C ASP A 277 -3.21 11.04 -5.37
N ALA A 278 -4.29 10.97 -6.16
CA ALA A 278 -4.41 9.97 -7.21
C ALA A 278 -3.29 10.09 -8.27
N LEU A 279 -2.98 11.32 -8.70
CA LEU A 279 -1.85 11.60 -9.61
C LEU A 279 -0.52 11.18 -8.98
N ALA A 280 -0.29 11.51 -7.70
CA ALA A 280 0.93 11.11 -7.00
C ALA A 280 1.08 9.58 -6.88
N LYS A 281 -0.01 8.85 -6.67
CA LYS A 281 -0.04 7.39 -6.64
C LYS A 281 0.31 6.78 -7.99
N ILE A 282 -0.26 7.30 -9.08
CA ILE A 282 0.07 6.86 -10.44
C ILE A 282 1.57 7.08 -10.69
N MET A 283 2.10 8.26 -10.36
CA MET A 283 3.52 8.57 -10.56
C MET A 283 4.45 7.61 -9.81
N LYS A 284 4.14 7.31 -8.54
CA LYS A 284 4.90 6.33 -7.74
C LYS A 284 4.82 4.92 -8.30
N ALA A 285 3.64 4.50 -8.76
CA ALA A 285 3.46 3.19 -9.36
C ALA A 285 4.31 3.05 -10.63
N ILE A 286 4.26 4.04 -11.53
CA ILE A 286 5.03 4.04 -12.78
C ILE A 286 6.53 4.09 -12.54
N ASP A 287 7.01 4.85 -11.55
CA ASP A 287 8.43 4.87 -11.17
C ASP A 287 8.90 3.51 -10.63
N GLY A 288 8.03 2.75 -9.96
CA GLY A 288 8.32 1.41 -9.45
C GLY A 288 8.46 0.34 -10.53
N LEU A 289 7.89 0.54 -11.72
CA LEU A 289 7.93 -0.42 -12.83
C LEU A 289 9.28 -0.47 -13.57
N LYS A 290 10.25 0.39 -13.22
CA LYS A 290 11.53 0.51 -13.93
C LYS A 290 12.27 -0.82 -14.04
N ASP A 291 12.40 -1.53 -12.93
CA ASP A 291 13.17 -2.76 -12.87
C ASP A 291 12.47 -3.88 -13.65
N GLU A 292 11.14 -3.97 -13.56
CA GLU A 292 10.31 -4.93 -14.30
C GLU A 292 10.40 -4.71 -15.81
N ILE A 293 10.22 -3.47 -16.27
CA ILE A 293 10.32 -3.10 -17.69
C ILE A 293 11.75 -3.34 -18.19
N THR A 294 12.78 -3.01 -17.41
CA THR A 294 14.17 -3.29 -17.78
C THR A 294 14.43 -4.78 -17.95
N SER A 295 13.94 -5.59 -17.02
CA SER A 295 14.08 -7.05 -17.07
C SER A 295 13.39 -7.63 -18.32
N LEU A 296 12.16 -7.21 -18.60
CA LEU A 296 11.42 -7.63 -19.79
C LEU A 296 12.11 -7.20 -21.09
N MET A 297 12.58 -5.95 -21.18
CA MET A 297 13.27 -5.44 -22.36
C MET A 297 14.55 -6.22 -22.67
N LYS A 298 15.36 -6.55 -21.67
CA LYS A 298 16.58 -7.36 -21.86
C LYS A 298 16.26 -8.69 -22.53
N VAL A 299 15.21 -9.35 -22.05
CA VAL A 299 14.79 -10.68 -22.52
C VAL A 299 14.17 -10.59 -23.91
N LEU A 300 13.36 -9.56 -24.19
CA LEU A 300 12.85 -9.29 -25.55
C LEU A 300 13.98 -9.18 -26.57
N ILE A 301 15.02 -8.40 -26.27
CA ILE A 301 16.20 -8.27 -27.15
C ILE A 301 16.94 -9.61 -27.29
N GLN A 302 17.12 -10.33 -26.18
CA GLN A 302 17.80 -11.63 -26.19
C GLN A 302 17.13 -12.65 -27.13
N PHE A 303 15.81 -12.56 -27.31
CA PHE A 303 15.03 -13.43 -28.20
C PHE A 303 14.66 -12.80 -29.54
N ASN A 304 15.36 -11.72 -29.96
CA ASN A 304 15.18 -11.01 -31.24
C ASN A 304 13.81 -10.32 -31.41
N PHE A 305 13.13 -9.97 -30.32
CA PHE A 305 11.92 -9.15 -30.34
C PHE A 305 12.26 -7.64 -30.25
N ASP A 306 13.25 -7.20 -31.03
CA ASP A 306 13.83 -5.86 -30.91
C ASP A 306 12.78 -4.76 -31.09
N LYS A 307 11.89 -4.89 -32.08
CA LYS A 307 10.82 -3.91 -32.35
C LYS A 307 9.89 -3.73 -31.13
N LYS A 308 9.56 -4.83 -30.44
CA LYS A 308 8.71 -4.80 -29.24
C LYS A 308 9.44 -4.13 -28.08
N ALA A 309 10.73 -4.44 -27.89
CA ALA A 309 11.57 -3.79 -26.89
C ALA A 309 11.71 -2.28 -27.14
N CYS A 310 11.97 -1.86 -28.39
CA CYS A 310 12.05 -0.45 -28.76
C CYS A 310 10.73 0.28 -28.49
N SER A 311 9.60 -0.29 -28.92
CA SER A 311 8.27 0.28 -28.70
C SER A 311 7.96 0.48 -27.22
N LEU A 312 8.23 -0.54 -26.40
CA LEU A 312 8.04 -0.47 -24.94
C LEU A 312 8.93 0.60 -24.29
N GLN A 313 10.20 0.69 -24.72
CA GLN A 313 11.13 1.70 -24.22
C GLN A 313 10.67 3.12 -24.55
N THR A 314 10.22 3.35 -25.79
CA THR A 314 9.74 4.65 -26.26
C THR A 314 8.50 5.06 -25.47
N GLU A 315 7.48 4.21 -25.42
CA GLU A 315 6.25 4.49 -24.69
C GLU A 315 6.51 4.81 -23.21
N TYR A 316 7.30 3.97 -22.54
CA TYR A 316 7.63 4.19 -21.14
C TYR A 316 8.46 5.48 -20.93
N SER A 317 9.43 5.76 -21.81
CA SER A 317 10.22 7.00 -21.76
C SER A 317 9.36 8.25 -21.98
N GLU A 318 8.45 8.21 -22.94
CA GLU A 318 7.53 9.31 -23.21
C GLU A 318 6.60 9.56 -22.03
N PHE A 319 6.08 8.49 -21.43
CA PHE A 319 5.22 8.63 -20.27
C PHE A 319 5.98 9.24 -19.08
N LEU A 320 7.19 8.76 -18.78
CA LEU A 320 8.04 9.35 -17.74
C LEU A 320 8.33 10.84 -18.00
N ASN A 321 8.53 11.25 -19.26
CA ASN A 321 8.71 12.65 -19.61
C ASN A 321 7.45 13.48 -19.34
N ILE A 322 6.27 12.98 -19.73
CA ILE A 322 4.99 13.62 -19.40
C ILE A 322 4.83 13.78 -17.90
N LEU A 323 5.16 12.75 -17.11
CA LEU A 323 5.10 12.84 -15.65
C LEU A 323 6.05 13.91 -15.12
N GLN A 324 7.29 13.94 -15.59
CA GLN A 324 8.31 14.90 -15.17
C GLN A 324 7.92 16.36 -15.47
N ILE A 325 7.36 16.65 -16.65
CA ILE A 325 6.85 17.97 -17.01
C ILE A 325 5.66 18.33 -16.12
N SER A 326 4.75 17.37 -15.92
CA SER A 326 3.53 17.57 -15.15
C SER A 326 3.78 17.82 -13.66
N ILE A 327 4.95 17.46 -13.10
CA ILE A 327 5.31 17.79 -11.72
C ILE A 327 5.23 19.29 -11.49
N GLY A 328 5.84 20.09 -12.38
CA GLY A 328 5.80 21.54 -12.29
C GLY A 328 4.36 22.03 -12.31
N GLU A 329 3.60 21.62 -13.33
CA GLU A 329 2.21 22.06 -13.51
C GLU A 329 1.27 21.72 -12.33
N ILE A 330 1.40 20.52 -11.77
CA ILE A 330 0.52 20.02 -10.71
C ILE A 330 0.93 20.59 -9.35
N TRP A 331 2.22 20.66 -9.02
CA TRP A 331 2.72 21.17 -7.73
C TRP A 331 3.20 22.62 -7.80
N ASN A 332 2.51 23.45 -8.59
CA ASN A 332 2.61 24.91 -8.55
C ASN A 332 1.92 25.50 -7.31
N PHE A 333 2.37 25.10 -6.12
CA PHE A 333 2.05 25.85 -4.91
C PHE A 333 2.98 27.06 -4.90
N ASN A 334 2.60 28.09 -5.65
CA ASN A 334 3.29 29.38 -5.58
C ASN A 334 3.42 29.78 -4.11
N GLN A 335 4.59 30.29 -3.79
CA GLN A 335 4.97 30.88 -2.51
C GLN A 335 4.04 32.02 -2.05
N ASP A 336 3.00 32.37 -2.82
CA ASP A 336 2.00 33.39 -2.52
C ASP A 336 1.10 33.03 -1.32
N SER A 337 0.96 31.74 -0.99
CA SER A 337 0.28 31.31 0.25
C SER A 337 1.18 31.42 1.49
N GLN A 338 2.47 31.78 1.32
CA GLN A 338 3.33 32.30 2.37
C GLN A 338 3.40 33.83 2.28
N THR A 339 2.25 34.51 2.17
CA THR A 339 2.17 35.74 2.95
C THR A 339 2.32 35.31 4.40
N ASN A 340 3.50 35.53 4.97
CA ASN A 340 3.81 35.31 6.38
C ASN A 340 2.80 36.10 7.22
N MET A 341 1.63 35.51 7.48
CA MET A 341 0.66 35.94 8.46
C MET A 341 1.26 35.67 9.83
N ASN A 342 2.16 36.54 10.26
CA ASN A 342 2.68 36.57 11.62
C ASN A 342 1.72 37.38 12.49
N ILE A 343 0.44 36.97 12.57
CA ILE A 343 -0.45 37.43 13.63
C ILE A 343 -0.22 36.53 14.84
N GLY A 344 0.95 36.70 15.47
CA GLY A 344 1.27 36.08 16.75
C GLY A 344 0.70 36.89 17.93
N PRO A 345 0.79 36.38 19.17
CA PRO A 345 0.34 37.08 20.39
C PRO A 345 1.00 38.45 20.62
N ASN A 346 2.04 38.79 19.84
CA ASN A 346 2.78 40.06 19.89
C ASN A 346 2.33 41.07 18.81
N SER A 347 1.23 40.82 18.10
CA SER A 347 0.77 41.70 17.02
C SER A 347 -0.04 42.86 17.59
N THR A 348 0.35 44.09 17.25
CA THR A 348 -0.28 45.30 17.77
C THR A 348 -1.71 45.46 17.24
N ALA A 349 -2.61 46.04 18.03
CA ALA A 349 -4.01 46.27 17.66
C ALA A 349 -4.18 47.01 16.31
N ASN A 350 -3.24 47.91 15.96
CA ASN A 350 -3.24 48.60 14.67
C ASN A 350 -2.92 47.68 13.48
N SER A 351 -2.08 46.67 13.68
CA SER A 351 -1.73 45.66 12.67
C SER A 351 -2.93 44.77 12.36
N ILE A 352 -3.71 44.45 13.39
CA ILE A 352 -4.95 43.65 13.29
C ILE A 352 -6.07 44.49 12.65
N ALA A 353 -6.22 45.76 13.06
CA ALA A 353 -7.21 46.67 12.50
C ALA A 353 -6.94 46.98 11.02
N GLN A 354 -5.67 47.15 10.61
CA GLN A 354 -5.31 47.32 9.19
C GLN A 354 -5.57 46.06 8.35
N ALA A 355 -5.39 44.87 8.90
CA ALA A 355 -5.73 43.62 8.20
C ALA A 355 -7.25 43.50 7.99
N ILE A 356 -8.04 43.84 9.01
CA ILE A 356 -9.52 43.84 8.94
C ILE A 356 -10.04 44.90 7.96
N GLN A 357 -9.47 46.11 7.97
CA GLN A 357 -9.82 47.18 7.01
C GLN A 357 -9.48 46.84 5.55
N ARG A 358 -8.50 45.95 5.32
CA ARG A 358 -8.18 45.40 3.98
C ARG A 358 -9.09 44.25 3.55
N GLY A 359 -10.20 43.99 4.25
CA GLY A 359 -11.14 42.90 3.95
C GLY A 359 -10.61 41.50 4.30
N GLN A 360 -9.48 41.40 5.02
CA GLN A 360 -8.88 40.12 5.40
C GLN A 360 -9.49 39.64 6.72
N ASN A 361 -10.60 38.90 6.62
CA ASN A 361 -11.29 38.35 7.78
C ASN A 361 -10.49 37.18 8.40
N PRO A 362 -10.01 37.26 9.66
CA PRO A 362 -9.13 36.24 10.26
C PRO A 362 -9.80 34.87 10.50
N GLN A 363 -11.13 34.77 10.30
CA GLN A 363 -11.86 33.50 10.40
C GLN A 363 -11.96 32.70 9.09
N LYS A 364 -11.51 33.24 7.95
CA LYS A 364 -11.28 32.40 6.77
C LYS A 364 -10.01 31.61 7.01
N THR A 365 -10.17 30.49 7.72
CA THR A 365 -9.27 29.35 7.60
C THR A 365 -9.31 28.96 6.13
N GLU A 366 -8.45 29.56 5.29
CA GLU A 366 -8.10 28.97 4.01
C GLU A 366 -7.82 27.50 4.31
N GLU A 367 -8.52 26.60 3.63
CA GLU A 367 -8.30 25.16 3.74
C GLU A 367 -6.82 24.92 3.41
N LYS A 368 -5.98 24.96 4.45
CA LYS A 368 -4.55 24.73 4.31
C LYS A 368 -4.41 23.32 3.78
N LEU A 369 -3.86 23.23 2.58
CA LEU A 369 -3.42 21.99 1.97
C LEU A 369 -2.74 21.12 3.03
N ASP A 370 -3.13 19.85 3.09
CA ASP A 370 -2.46 18.89 3.95
C ASP A 370 -0.98 18.89 3.55
N PRO A 371 -0.03 19.16 4.47
CA PRO A 371 1.37 19.40 4.12
C PRO A 371 2.05 18.25 3.36
N VAL A 372 1.47 17.05 3.41
CA VAL A 372 1.92 15.87 2.66
C VAL A 372 1.63 15.97 1.16
N LEU A 373 0.60 16.70 0.74
CA LEU A 373 0.25 16.89 -0.68
C LEU A 373 0.99 18.06 -1.34
N LEU A 374 1.69 18.89 -0.54
CA LEU A 374 2.52 19.99 -1.02
C LEU A 374 3.86 19.51 -1.58
N VAL A 375 4.26 18.26 -1.26
CA VAL A 375 5.54 17.69 -1.69
C VAL A 375 5.31 16.80 -2.92
N PRO A 376 5.88 17.12 -4.09
CA PRO A 376 5.75 16.29 -5.27
C PRO A 376 6.45 14.93 -5.05
N PRO A 377 5.94 13.84 -5.65
CA PRO A 377 6.67 12.58 -5.68
C PRO A 377 8.00 12.75 -6.43
N THR A 378 9.08 12.24 -5.85
CA THR A 378 10.41 12.24 -6.47
C THR A 378 10.48 11.12 -7.49
N LEU A 379 10.51 11.45 -8.78
CA LEU A 379 10.83 10.50 -9.83
C LEU A 379 12.33 10.23 -9.83
N ASN A 380 12.74 8.96 -9.87
CA ASN A 380 14.14 8.64 -10.01
C ASN A 380 14.63 9.07 -11.42
N LYS A 381 15.66 9.91 -11.48
CA LYS A 381 16.22 10.43 -12.75
C LYS A 381 17.19 9.46 -13.42
N ASP A 382 17.50 8.33 -12.79
CA ASP A 382 18.39 7.33 -13.35
C ASP A 382 17.85 6.84 -14.68
N THR A 383 18.66 6.98 -15.73
CA THR A 383 18.38 6.48 -17.08
C THR A 383 18.98 5.09 -17.32
N ARG A 384 19.56 4.46 -16.30
CA ARG A 384 20.22 3.14 -16.37
C ARG A 384 19.28 2.01 -16.78
N TRP A 385 17.97 2.24 -16.69
CA TRP A 385 16.93 1.33 -17.16
C TRP A 385 16.82 1.31 -18.70
N LYS A 386 17.26 2.38 -19.40
CA LYS A 386 17.26 2.42 -20.87
C LYS A 386 18.35 1.53 -21.42
N LEU A 387 17.99 0.69 -22.39
CA LEU A 387 18.92 -0.15 -23.11
C LEU A 387 19.36 0.57 -24.38
N HIS A 388 20.66 0.87 -24.48
CA HIS A 388 21.24 1.49 -25.68
C HIS A 388 21.02 0.64 -26.93
N ILE A 389 20.97 -0.68 -26.79
CA ILE A 389 20.73 -1.64 -27.87
C ILE A 389 19.31 -1.50 -28.45
N ALA A 390 18.32 -1.17 -27.61
CA ALA A 390 16.95 -0.87 -28.04
C ALA A 390 16.76 0.59 -28.48
N SER A 391 17.81 1.42 -28.43
CA SER A 391 17.76 2.83 -28.86
C SER A 391 18.20 3.01 -30.31
N GLY A 392 18.23 1.92 -31.10
CA GLY A 392 18.68 1.91 -32.47
C GLY A 392 17.67 2.57 -33.41
N ASP A 393 17.78 3.89 -33.56
CA ASP A 393 17.56 4.50 -34.86
C ASP A 393 18.58 3.92 -35.83
N LYS A 394 18.09 3.09 -36.75
CA LYS A 394 18.67 2.95 -38.10
C LYS A 394 17.54 2.96 -39.12
#